data_AF-Q6C757-F1
#
_entry.id   AF-Q6C757-F1
#
_cell.length_a   1.000
_cell.length_b   1.000
_cell.length_c   1.000
_cell.angle_alpha   90.00
_cell.angle_beta   90.00
_cell.angle_gamma   90.00
#
_symmetry.space_group_name_H-M   'P 1'
#
loop_
_entity.id
_entity.type
_entity.pdbx_description
1 polymer ?
#
loop_
_entity_poly.entity_id
_entity_poly.type
_entity_poly.pdbx_seq_one_letter_code
_entity_poly.pdbx_strand_id
1 'polypeptide(L)'
;MAPLPIALNGDFRYVLAASALLPAIGFFHSLNTLYWRAKSKTKFPLLFADETVKVDPKIDAAKKRFNCAQKAHLQFTENVNLTLLAGWITGVSYPKEAAGLIAVWAISRFLYVLAYSTGEPNRRMPPNFFNITSQVALIASAIFTSFKAIV
;
A
#
# COMPACT_ATOMS: atom_id res chain seq x y z
N MET A 1 -34.97 -8.89 -15.00
CA MET A 1 -33.95 -9.93 -14.71
C MET A 1 -34.00 -10.17 -13.21
N ALA A 2 -34.00 -11.41 -12.73
CA ALA A 2 -33.86 -11.65 -11.30
C ALA A 2 -32.42 -11.29 -10.87
N PRO A 3 -32.21 -10.61 -9.72
CA PRO A 3 -30.88 -10.31 -9.24
C PRO A 3 -30.11 -11.62 -9.04
N LEU A 4 -28.87 -11.67 -9.54
CA LEU A 4 -28.02 -12.84 -9.44
C LEU A 4 -27.73 -13.13 -7.95
N PRO A 5 -27.92 -14.38 -7.46
CA PRO A 5 -27.56 -14.70 -6.08
C PRO A 5 -26.05 -14.50 -5.90
N ILE A 6 -25.67 -13.63 -4.95
CA ILE A 6 -24.27 -13.40 -4.59
C ILE A 6 -23.78 -14.60 -3.79
N ALA A 7 -23.36 -15.64 -4.50
CA ALA A 7 -22.60 -16.75 -3.95
C ALA A 7 -21.11 -16.53 -4.25
N LEU A 8 -20.26 -16.67 -3.24
CA LEU A 8 -18.81 -16.59 -3.43
C LEU A 8 -18.34 -17.80 -4.26
N ASN A 9 -17.87 -17.54 -5.48
CA ASN A 9 -17.21 -18.54 -6.30
C ASN A 9 -15.98 -19.10 -5.55
N GLY A 10 -15.69 -20.40 -5.68
CA GLY A 10 -14.49 -21.03 -5.10
C GLY A 10 -13.17 -20.35 -5.50
N ASP A 11 -13.14 -19.65 -6.65
CA ASP A 11 -11.99 -18.84 -7.06
C ASP A 11 -11.72 -17.62 -6.16
N PHE A 12 -12.67 -17.21 -5.31
CA PHE A 12 -12.46 -16.11 -4.35
C PHE A 12 -11.32 -16.40 -3.35
N ARG A 13 -10.92 -17.68 -3.19
CA ARG A 13 -9.72 -18.07 -2.45
C ARG A 13 -8.44 -17.35 -2.92
N TYR A 14 -8.35 -16.97 -4.20
CA TYR A 14 -7.21 -16.21 -4.71
C TYR A 14 -7.21 -14.76 -4.20
N VAL A 15 -8.40 -14.15 -4.05
CA VAL A 15 -8.55 -12.81 -3.47
C VAL A 15 -8.09 -12.82 -2.01
N LEU A 16 -8.48 -13.86 -1.26
CA LEU A 16 -8.03 -14.07 0.13
C LEU A 16 -6.51 -14.24 0.21
N ALA A 17 -5.94 -15.10 -0.64
CA ALA A 17 -4.49 -15.33 -0.68
C ALA A 17 -3.70 -14.05 -1.01
N ALA A 18 -4.16 -13.27 -2.01
CA ALA A 18 -3.52 -11.99 -2.36
C ALA A 18 -3.67 -10.95 -1.23
N SER A 19 -4.84 -10.88 -0.58
CA SER A 19 -5.11 -9.97 0.54
C SER A 19 -4.23 -10.27 1.76
N ALA A 20 -3.87 -11.53 1.98
CA ALA A 20 -3.01 -11.95 3.09
C ALA A 20 -1.58 -11.38 3.00
N LEU A 21 -1.12 -10.92 1.83
CA LEU A 21 0.18 -10.27 1.67
C LEU A 21 0.22 -8.88 2.34
N LEU A 22 -0.93 -8.21 2.42
CA LEU A 22 -1.04 -6.83 2.87
C LEU A 22 -0.66 -6.63 4.35
N PRO A 23 -1.11 -7.44 5.33
CA PRO A 23 -0.64 -7.30 6.70
C PRO A 23 0.87 -7.52 6.84
N ALA A 24 1.45 -8.47 6.11
CA ALA A 24 2.90 -8.70 6.12
C ALA A 24 3.67 -7.48 5.60
N ILE A 25 3.19 -6.85 4.52
CA ILE A 25 3.78 -5.62 3.98
C ILE A 25 3.58 -4.45 4.95
N GLY A 26 2.39 -4.29 5.55
CA GLY A 26 2.15 -3.24 6.55
C GLY A 26 3.06 -3.37 7.77
N PHE A 27 3.31 -4.61 8.22
CA PHE A 27 4.27 -4.87 9.27
C PHE A 27 5.70 -4.50 8.85
N PHE A 28 6.10 -4.81 7.62
CA PHE A 28 7.38 -4.37 7.07
C PHE A 28 7.53 -2.84 7.03
N HIS A 29 6.49 -2.11 6.59
CA HIS A 29 6.48 -0.64 6.64
C HIS A 29 6.68 -0.12 8.07
N SER A 30 6.05 -0.76 9.05
CA SER A 30 6.23 -0.44 10.49
C SER A 30 7.67 -0.65 10.95
N LEU A 31 8.25 -1.82 10.69
CA LEU A 31 9.63 -2.14 11.07
C LEU A 31 10.64 -1.19 10.41
N ASN A 32 10.46 -0.90 9.12
CA ASN A 32 11.33 0.01 8.38
C ASN A 32 11.27 1.44 8.95
N THR A 33 10.08 1.95 9.27
CA THR A 33 9.94 3.26 9.93
C THR A 33 10.62 3.28 11.30
N LEU A 34 10.44 2.25 12.12
CA LEU A 34 11.07 2.15 13.44
C LEU A 34 12.61 2.10 13.34
N TYR A 35 13.13 1.32 12.38
CA TYR A 35 14.55 1.24 12.11
C TYR A 35 15.15 2.61 11.76
N TRP A 36 14.53 3.36 10.84
CA TRP A 36 15.03 4.69 10.48
C TRP A 36 14.84 5.72 11.59
N ARG A 37 13.77 5.61 12.40
CA ARG A 37 13.55 6.45 13.59
C ARG A 37 14.69 6.30 14.59
N ALA A 38 15.10 5.07 14.87
CA ALA A 38 16.20 4.80 15.78
C ALA A 38 17.50 5.44 15.27
N LYS A 39 17.77 5.35 13.96
CA LYS A 39 18.95 5.95 13.33
C LYS A 39 18.92 7.47 13.26
N SER A 40 17.74 8.08 13.08
CA SER A 40 17.58 9.54 13.06
C SER A 40 17.63 10.17 14.45
N LYS A 41 17.62 9.35 15.51
CA LYS A 41 17.51 9.76 16.92
C LYS A 41 16.29 10.66 17.18
N THR A 42 15.22 10.48 16.39
CA THR A 42 13.99 11.25 16.55
C THR A 42 13.23 10.74 17.76
N LYS A 43 13.16 11.57 18.81
CA LYS A 43 12.43 11.25 20.04
C LYS A 43 10.93 11.25 19.79
N PHE A 44 10.22 10.38 20.50
CA PHE A 44 8.76 10.52 20.63
C PHE A 44 8.43 11.82 21.39
N PRO A 45 7.31 12.50 21.10
CA PRO A 45 6.19 12.09 20.24
C PRO A 45 6.28 12.58 18.77
N LEU A 46 7.42 13.13 18.34
CA LEU A 46 7.52 13.74 17.00
C LEU A 46 7.21 12.74 15.88
N LEU A 47 6.30 13.11 14.97
CA LEU A 47 5.93 12.27 13.83
C LEU A 47 7.03 12.22 12.76
N PHE A 48 7.66 13.37 12.51
CA PHE A 48 8.76 13.55 11.56
C PHE A 48 10.00 14.09 12.27
N ALA A 49 11.18 13.82 11.71
CA ALA A 49 12.40 14.47 12.11
C ALA A 49 12.46 15.90 11.55
N ASP A 50 12.96 16.82 12.37
CA ASP A 50 13.33 18.16 11.91
C ASP A 50 14.66 18.11 11.15
N GLU A 51 14.59 18.35 9.84
CA GLU A 51 15.73 18.38 8.91
C GLU A 51 16.51 19.72 8.94
N THR A 52 15.95 20.76 9.55
CA THR A 52 16.57 22.10 9.66
C THR A 52 17.67 22.12 10.72
N VAL A 53 17.48 21.37 11.82
CA VAL A 53 18.48 21.22 12.87
C VAL A 53 19.56 20.25 12.41
N LYS A 54 20.75 20.77 12.07
CA LYS A 54 21.92 19.96 11.71
C LYS A 54 22.64 19.49 12.97
N VAL A 55 23.06 18.23 12.98
CA VAL A 55 23.80 17.63 14.12
C VAL A 55 25.05 16.95 13.62
N ASP A 56 24.88 15.94 12.77
CA ASP A 56 25.95 15.16 12.17
C ASP A 56 25.47 14.68 10.79
N PRO A 57 26.33 14.67 9.74
CA PRO A 57 25.91 14.29 8.40
C PRO A 57 25.23 12.91 8.31
N LYS A 58 25.64 11.92 9.13
CA LYS A 58 25.02 10.59 9.15
C LYS A 58 23.64 10.63 9.80
N ILE A 59 23.49 11.38 10.89
CA ILE A 59 22.20 11.55 11.56
C ILE A 59 21.24 12.33 10.63
N ASP A 60 21.71 13.39 9.99
CA ASP A 60 20.91 14.22 9.09
C ASP A 60 20.43 13.44 7.86
N ALA A 61 21.28 12.58 7.30
CA ALA A 61 20.87 11.64 6.26
C ALA A 61 19.81 10.63 6.78
N ALA A 62 19.97 10.13 8.01
CA ALA A 62 19.00 9.23 8.63
C ALA A 62 17.65 9.93 8.92
N LYS A 63 17.64 11.22 9.28
CA LYS A 63 16.42 12.03 9.44
C LYS A 63 15.63 12.08 8.14
N LYS A 64 16.29 12.37 7.01
CA LYS A 64 15.65 12.38 5.70
C LYS A 64 15.07 11.02 5.33
N ARG A 65 15.81 9.94 5.57
CA ARG A 65 15.35 8.56 5.35
C ARG A 65 14.16 8.19 6.24
N PHE A 66 14.20 8.58 7.51
CA PHE A 66 13.09 8.40 8.44
C PHE A 66 11.84 9.13 7.95
N ASN A 67 11.96 10.39 7.52
CA ASN A 67 10.83 11.14 6.99
C ASN A 67 10.23 10.49 5.73
N CYS A 68 11.07 9.96 4.83
CA CYS A 68 10.60 9.22 3.66
C CYS A 68 9.94 7.89 4.03
N ALA A 69 10.52 7.12 4.95
CA ALA A 69 9.94 5.87 5.47
C ALA A 69 8.58 6.13 6.15
N GLN A 70 8.48 7.17 6.96
CA GLN A 70 7.25 7.57 7.64
C GLN A 70 6.15 7.96 6.65
N LYS A 71 6.49 8.74 5.61
CA LYS A 71 5.54 9.06 4.52
C LYS A 71 5.10 7.81 3.76
N ALA A 72 6.03 6.88 3.50
CA ALA A 72 5.70 5.62 2.83
C ALA A 72 4.72 4.78 3.65
N HIS A 73 4.94 4.69 4.98
CA HIS A 73 4.04 4.00 5.89
C HIS A 73 2.66 4.66 5.92
N LEU A 74 2.57 5.98 6.16
CA LEU A 74 1.28 6.69 6.18
C LEU A 74 0.48 6.46 4.91
N GLN A 75 1.11 6.63 3.74
CA GLN A 75 0.46 6.38 2.46
C GLN A 75 0.00 4.92 2.29
N PHE A 76 0.73 3.94 2.84
CA PHE A 76 0.29 2.54 2.81
C PHE A 76 -0.99 2.38 3.63
N THR A 77 -1.01 2.90 4.86
CA THR A 77 -2.15 2.80 5.78
C THR A 77 -3.40 3.49 5.23
N GLU A 78 -3.25 4.63 4.56
CA GLU A 78 -4.36 5.35 3.92
C GLU A 78 -4.97 4.56 2.74
N ASN A 79 -4.16 3.78 2.02
CA ASN A 79 -4.56 3.16 0.76
C ASN A 79 -4.83 1.66 0.83
N VAL A 80 -4.34 0.97 1.87
CA VAL A 80 -4.52 -0.49 2.03
C VAL A 80 -6.00 -0.85 2.16
N ASN A 81 -6.77 -0.07 2.93
CA ASN A 81 -8.19 -0.30 3.14
C ASN A 81 -9.02 -0.05 1.87
N LEU A 82 -8.69 1.00 1.11
CA LEU A 82 -9.32 1.29 -0.19
C LEU A 82 -9.08 0.14 -1.18
N THR A 83 -7.84 -0.36 -1.21
CA THR A 83 -7.45 -1.46 -2.10
C THR A 83 -8.14 -2.78 -1.72
N LEU A 84 -8.19 -3.10 -0.43
CA LEU A 84 -8.89 -4.28 0.09
C LEU A 84 -10.37 -4.23 -0.27
N LEU A 85 -11.04 -3.12 0.04
CA LEU A 85 -12.47 -2.97 -0.22
C LEU A 85 -12.79 -3.10 -1.71
N ALA A 86 -12.07 -2.36 -2.56
CA ALA A 86 -12.27 -2.42 -4.01
C ALA A 86 -11.95 -3.81 -4.59
N GLY A 87 -10.88 -4.44 -4.10
CA GLY A 87 -10.48 -5.79 -4.48
C GLY A 87 -11.51 -6.85 -4.10
N TRP A 88 -12.08 -6.77 -2.91
CA TRP A 88 -13.09 -7.72 -2.45
C TRP A 88 -14.41 -7.57 -3.22
N ILE A 89 -14.87 -6.32 -3.43
CA ILE A 89 -16.06 -6.05 -4.24
C ILE A 89 -15.87 -6.57 -5.67
N THR A 90 -14.74 -6.23 -6.31
CA THR A 90 -14.40 -6.73 -7.65
C THR A 90 -14.35 -8.25 -7.68
N GLY A 91 -13.78 -8.86 -6.65
CA GLY A 91 -13.56 -10.29 -6.55
C GLY A 91 -14.84 -11.13 -6.52
N VAL A 92 -15.98 -10.53 -6.16
CA VAL A 92 -17.29 -11.21 -6.21
C VAL A 92 -17.64 -11.65 -7.64
N SER A 93 -17.33 -10.82 -8.64
CA SER A 93 -17.59 -11.13 -10.06
C SER A 93 -16.33 -11.53 -10.84
N TYR A 94 -15.17 -11.02 -10.44
CA TYR A 94 -13.90 -11.15 -11.15
C TYR A 94 -12.75 -11.55 -10.18
N PRO A 95 -12.82 -12.75 -9.57
CA PRO A 95 -11.91 -13.14 -8.48
C PRO A 95 -10.44 -13.25 -8.88
N LYS A 96 -10.14 -13.69 -10.10
CA LYS A 96 -8.74 -13.86 -10.56
C LYS A 96 -8.10 -12.52 -10.88
N GLU A 97 -8.85 -11.64 -11.55
CA GLU A 97 -8.44 -10.28 -11.90
C GLU A 97 -8.23 -9.44 -10.64
N ALA A 98 -9.18 -9.51 -9.69
CA ALA A 98 -9.06 -8.86 -8.40
C ALA A 98 -7.80 -9.33 -7.65
N ALA A 99 -7.58 -10.65 -7.56
CA ALA A 99 -6.40 -11.20 -6.91
C ALA A 99 -5.09 -10.72 -7.56
N GLY A 100 -5.03 -10.71 -8.90
CA GLY A 100 -3.89 -10.21 -9.65
C GLY A 100 -3.60 -8.74 -9.37
N LEU A 101 -4.62 -7.89 -9.41
CA LEU A 101 -4.48 -6.45 -9.15
C LEU A 101 -4.09 -6.15 -7.69
N ILE A 102 -4.63 -6.88 -6.71
CA ILE A 102 -4.21 -6.79 -5.30
C ILE A 102 -2.73 -7.18 -5.17
N ALA A 103 -2.30 -8.27 -5.82
CA ALA A 103 -0.91 -8.72 -5.79
C ALA A 103 0.04 -7.69 -6.41
N VAL A 104 -0.31 -7.13 -7.57
CA VAL A 104 0.45 -6.03 -8.21
C VAL A 104 0.55 -4.84 -7.28
N TRP A 105 -0.56 -4.43 -6.66
CA TRP A 105 -0.57 -3.33 -5.71
C TRP A 105 0.35 -3.60 -4.51
N ALA A 106 0.25 -4.80 -3.93
CA ALA A 106 1.02 -5.26 -2.78
C ALA A 106 2.54 -5.24 -3.07
N ILE A 107 2.97 -5.90 -4.16
CA ILE A 107 4.37 -5.92 -4.58
C ILE A 107 4.89 -4.50 -4.84
N SER A 108 4.08 -3.68 -5.51
CA SER A 108 4.42 -2.27 -5.76
C SER A 108 4.61 -1.49 -4.45
N ARG A 109 3.78 -1.71 -3.42
CA ARG A 109 3.95 -1.08 -2.10
C ARG A 109 5.20 -1.54 -1.37
N PHE A 110 5.60 -2.80 -1.53
CA PHE A 110 6.85 -3.30 -0.96
C PHE A 110 8.06 -2.64 -1.63
N LEU A 111 8.09 -2.59 -2.96
CA LEU A 111 9.14 -1.90 -3.71
C LEU A 111 9.16 -0.38 -3.44
N TYR A 112 7.98 0.22 -3.27
CA TYR A 112 7.83 1.65 -2.99
C TYR A 112 8.52 2.05 -1.67
N VAL A 113 8.31 1.30 -0.59
CA VAL A 113 8.96 1.64 0.69
C VAL A 113 10.46 1.45 0.65
N LEU A 114 10.97 0.42 -0.04
CA LEU A 114 12.41 0.22 -0.23
C LEU A 114 13.02 1.39 -1.00
N ALA A 115 12.38 1.78 -2.10
CA ALA A 115 12.88 2.86 -2.96
C ALA A 115 12.77 4.24 -2.31
N TYR A 116 11.68 4.53 -1.58
CA TYR A 116 11.49 5.83 -0.96
C TYR A 116 12.38 6.00 0.29
N SER A 117 12.63 4.92 1.02
CA SER A 117 13.45 4.94 2.25
C SER A 117 14.95 5.16 2.00
N THR A 118 15.40 5.29 0.75
CA THR A 118 16.78 5.69 0.42
C THR A 118 17.06 7.15 0.80
N GLY A 119 16.01 7.96 1.00
CA GLY A 119 16.10 9.40 1.24
C GLY A 119 16.09 10.23 -0.05
N GLU A 120 15.82 9.60 -1.20
CA GLU A 120 15.66 10.25 -2.49
C GLU A 120 14.20 10.14 -2.96
N PRO A 121 13.40 11.23 -2.86
CA PRO A 121 11.97 11.16 -3.14
C PRO A 121 11.61 10.67 -4.54
N ASN A 122 12.46 10.90 -5.53
CA ASN A 122 12.19 10.52 -6.92
C ASN A 122 12.29 9.01 -7.17
N ARG A 123 13.03 8.27 -6.33
CA ARG A 123 13.18 6.81 -6.51
C ARG A 123 11.88 6.04 -6.30
N ARG A 124 10.90 6.66 -5.64
CA ARG A 124 9.56 6.07 -5.45
C ARG A 124 8.72 6.02 -6.74
N MET A 125 9.09 6.77 -7.78
CA MET A 125 8.23 6.98 -8.95
C MET A 125 7.92 5.69 -9.74
N PRO A 126 8.90 4.82 -10.08
CA PRO A 126 8.60 3.59 -10.81
C PRO A 126 7.62 2.66 -10.09
N PRO A 127 7.79 2.29 -8.81
CA PRO A 127 6.80 1.46 -8.11
C PRO A 127 5.47 2.22 -7.86
N ASN A 128 5.49 3.55 -7.79
CA ASN A 128 4.27 4.35 -7.66
C ASN A 128 3.37 4.27 -8.90
N PHE A 129 3.95 4.13 -10.10
CA PHE A 129 3.19 3.97 -11.33
C PHE A 129 2.31 2.71 -11.29
N PHE A 130 2.89 1.56 -10.94
CA PHE A 130 2.15 0.31 -10.79
C PHE A 130 1.16 0.36 -9.63
N ASN A 131 1.51 1.05 -8.54
CA ASN A 131 0.62 1.25 -7.41
C ASN A 131 -0.67 1.98 -7.79
N ILE A 132 -0.55 3.15 -8.45
CA ILE A 132 -1.70 3.97 -8.81
C ILE A 132 -2.54 3.28 -9.87
N THR A 133 -1.91 2.70 -10.89
CA THR A 133 -2.64 2.06 -12.00
C THR A 133 -3.44 0.86 -11.52
N SER A 134 -2.87 -0.01 -10.66
CA SER A 134 -3.60 -1.16 -10.11
C SER A 134 -4.71 -0.74 -9.15
N GLN A 135 -4.50 0.32 -8.35
CA GLN A 135 -5.52 0.82 -7.42
C GLN A 135 -6.71 1.44 -8.15
N VAL A 136 -6.46 2.27 -9.17
CA VAL A 136 -7.52 2.88 -9.99
C VAL A 136 -8.29 1.80 -10.73
N ALA A 137 -7.61 0.80 -11.29
CA ALA A 137 -8.27 -0.34 -11.93
C ALA A 137 -9.21 -1.07 -10.95
N LEU A 138 -8.75 -1.37 -9.74
CA LEU A 138 -9.59 -2.00 -8.71
C LEU A 138 -10.81 -1.15 -8.35
N ILE A 139 -10.65 0.16 -8.13
CA ILE A 139 -11.76 1.06 -7.78
C ILE A 139 -12.78 1.12 -8.91
N ALA A 140 -12.33 1.25 -10.16
CA ALA A 140 -13.21 1.27 -11.32
C ALA A 140 -13.96 -0.07 -11.49
N SER A 141 -13.26 -1.19 -11.35
CA SER A 141 -13.86 -2.53 -11.40
C SER A 141 -14.86 -2.78 -10.27
N ALA A 142 -14.60 -2.25 -9.07
CA ALA A 142 -15.52 -2.36 -7.94
C ALA A 142 -16.83 -1.61 -8.21
N ILE A 143 -16.74 -0.38 -8.72
CA ILE A 143 -17.91 0.41 -9.10
C ILE A 143 -18.71 -0.32 -10.18
N PHE A 144 -18.04 -0.78 -11.25
CA PHE A 144 -18.69 -1.52 -12.33
C PHE A 144 -19.37 -2.81 -11.84
N THR A 145 -18.70 -3.57 -10.99
CA THR A 145 -19.24 -4.80 -10.38
C THR A 145 -20.50 -4.50 -9.57
N SER A 146 -20.48 -3.44 -8.76
CA SER A 146 -21.64 -3.01 -7.97
C SER A 146 -22.82 -2.59 -8.85
N PHE A 147 -22.58 -1.83 -9.93
CA PHE A 147 -23.64 -1.46 -10.87
C PHE A 147 -24.28 -2.68 -11.54
N LYS A 148 -23.46 -3.61 -12.03
CA LYS A 148 -23.92 -4.85 -12.66
C LYS A 148 -24.68 -5.78 -11.70
N ALA A 149 -24.42 -5.69 -10.39
CA ALA A 149 -25.12 -6.51 -9.41
C ALA A 149 -26.57 -6.05 -9.14
N ILE A 150 -26.90 -4.77 -9.44
CA ILE A 150 -28.20 -4.17 -9.14
C ILE A 150 -29.11 -4.10 -10.39
N VAL A 151 -28.53 -3.92 -11.57
CA VAL A 151 -29.23 -3.78 -12.86
C VAL A 151 -29.33 -5.13 -13.58
#